data_AF-A0AAV6C8T2-F1
#
_entry.id   AF-A0AAV6C8T2-F1
#
_cell.length_a   1.000
_cell.length_b   1.000
_cell.length_c   1.000
_cell.angle_alpha   90.00
_cell.angle_beta   90.00
_cell.angle_gamma   90.00
#
_symmetry.space_group_name_H-M   'P 1'
#
loop_
_entity.id
_entity.type
_entity.pdbx_description
1 polymer ?
#
loop_
_entity_poly.entity_id
_entity_poly.type
_entity_poly.pdbx_seq_one_letter_code
_entity_poly.pdbx_strand_id
1 'polypeptide(L)'
;MATTKTPQSGTDKRRRLAPADEVALQPWRRAAELTRCALYWIGARSYPIPSGQRAWLLKFVTRLADHLQKKAGLRHELFVQLKALDPSIRDIFVSKSRDWMPMTGLSRVPNARLPLAPSETDIKALQEGRQKFDANRYMPDFCYWLLNNSFLPQLETLFGLGATTIFFMKPADKAEGPSVVFPKELLENPLFAGSDANSVIPLPSFVRENPLLRQLNVEGKINAAFKLQDPFLAKSKTIFGAGLEDSPAYPGFAFIIPSLESKDFFQQPEADVNKWFELFDVYLHENTADQGILLAAREEIDSTLIEIVQKMKEEGLQYPNG
;
A
#
# COMPACT_ATOMS: atom_id res chain seq x y z
N MET A 1 2.97 -44.17 46.27
CA MET A 1 2.32 -43.51 45.11
C MET A 1 3.35 -42.62 44.45
N ALA A 2 3.93 -43.08 43.34
CA ALA A 2 4.89 -42.33 42.54
C ALA A 2 4.13 -41.45 41.55
N THR A 3 4.44 -40.15 41.51
CA THR A 3 3.96 -39.24 40.47
C THR A 3 5.16 -38.74 39.66
N THR A 4 5.29 -39.33 38.48
CA THR A 4 6.17 -38.95 37.39
C THR A 4 5.79 -37.57 36.88
N LYS A 5 6.74 -36.62 36.90
CA LYS A 5 6.60 -35.33 36.21
C LYS A 5 7.24 -35.43 34.83
N THR A 6 6.40 -35.36 33.81
CA THR A 6 6.77 -35.20 32.40
C THR A 6 7.33 -33.79 32.17
N PRO A 7 8.42 -33.60 31.39
CA PRO A 7 8.91 -32.28 31.05
C PRO A 7 8.05 -31.67 29.94
N GLN A 8 7.52 -30.47 30.16
CA GLN A 8 6.83 -29.71 29.13
C GLN A 8 7.82 -29.12 28.13
N SER A 9 7.55 -29.44 26.87
CA SER A 9 8.17 -28.99 25.64
C SER A 9 8.03 -27.49 25.40
N GLY A 10 9.16 -26.84 25.07
CA GLY A 10 9.26 -25.80 24.03
C GLY A 10 8.45 -24.52 24.20
N THR A 11 9.01 -23.54 24.90
CA THR A 11 8.78 -22.14 24.52
C THR A 11 10.04 -21.67 23.79
N ASP A 12 9.95 -21.58 22.46
CA ASP A 12 10.95 -20.85 21.68
C ASP A 12 10.93 -19.40 22.15
N LYS A 13 11.89 -19.06 23.00
CA LYS A 13 12.11 -17.70 23.49
C LYS A 13 12.53 -16.86 22.29
N ARG A 14 11.64 -15.95 21.88
CA ARG A 14 11.92 -14.87 20.93
C ARG A 14 13.30 -14.28 21.20
N ARG A 15 14.20 -14.50 20.25
CA ARG A 15 15.61 -14.15 20.34
C ARG A 15 15.70 -12.65 20.11
N ARG A 16 16.12 -11.89 21.14
CA ARG A 16 16.51 -10.49 20.94
C ARG A 16 17.58 -10.45 19.86
N LEU A 17 17.45 -9.56 18.87
CA LEU A 17 18.49 -9.32 17.88
C LEU A 17 19.81 -9.07 18.60
N ALA A 18 20.86 -9.79 18.21
CA ALA A 18 22.18 -9.48 18.70
C ALA A 18 22.60 -8.11 18.15
N PRO A 19 23.51 -7.37 18.82
CA PRO A 19 24.03 -6.10 18.29
C PRO A 19 24.56 -6.20 16.85
N ALA A 20 25.03 -7.37 16.43
CA ALA A 20 25.46 -7.63 15.05
C ALA A 20 24.30 -7.64 14.03
N ASP A 21 23.13 -8.14 14.43
CA ASP A 21 21.95 -8.21 13.57
C ASP A 21 21.34 -6.81 13.35
N GLU A 22 21.42 -5.91 14.34
CA GLU A 22 21.05 -4.50 14.19
C GLU A 22 21.93 -3.76 13.16
N VAL A 23 23.21 -4.11 13.09
CA VAL A 23 24.14 -3.56 12.08
C VAL A 23 23.82 -4.13 10.69
N ALA A 24 23.48 -5.42 10.61
CA ALA A 24 23.11 -6.06 9.36
C ALA A 24 21.83 -5.45 8.77
N LEU A 25 20.87 -5.10 9.62
CA LEU A 25 19.57 -4.51 9.26
C LEU A 25 19.66 -3.07 8.74
N GLN A 26 20.74 -2.33 9.03
CA GLN A 26 20.94 -0.96 8.55
C GLN A 26 20.78 -0.88 7.01
N PRO A 27 19.97 0.06 6.49
CA PRO A 27 19.52 1.30 7.13
C PRO A 27 18.21 1.23 7.93
N TRP A 28 17.55 0.08 7.96
CA TRP A 28 16.31 -0.08 8.73
C TRP A 28 16.61 -0.13 10.22
N ARG A 29 15.71 0.47 11.00
CA ARG A 29 15.73 0.40 12.47
C ARG A 29 14.53 -0.41 12.93
N ARG A 30 14.77 -1.35 13.86
CA ARG A 30 13.72 -2.20 14.47
C ARG A 30 13.28 -1.60 15.80
N ALA A 31 11.98 -1.57 16.04
CA ALA A 31 11.42 -1.26 17.36
C ALA A 31 11.50 -2.50 18.26
N ALA A 32 12.68 -2.77 18.83
CA ALA A 32 12.94 -4.01 19.58
C ALA A 32 12.04 -4.20 20.81
N GLU A 33 11.56 -3.11 21.41
CA GLU A 33 10.66 -3.14 22.57
C GLU A 33 9.22 -3.53 22.20
N LEU A 34 8.84 -3.41 20.92
CA LEU A 34 7.50 -3.77 20.46
C LEU A 34 7.44 -5.26 20.13
N THR A 35 6.74 -6.03 20.98
CA THR A 35 6.66 -7.49 20.88
C THR A 35 5.38 -8.02 20.24
N ARG A 36 4.34 -7.19 20.10
CA ARG A 36 3.04 -7.61 19.55
C ARG A 36 3.02 -7.71 18.02
N CYS A 37 3.93 -7.00 17.36
CA CYS A 37 4.18 -7.06 15.93
C CYS A 37 5.62 -6.63 15.67
N ALA A 38 6.07 -6.80 14.43
CA ALA A 38 7.37 -6.31 14.00
C ALA A 38 7.24 -4.95 13.31
N LEU A 39 7.78 -3.91 13.94
CA LEU A 39 7.79 -2.54 13.42
C LEU A 39 9.22 -2.11 13.09
N TYR A 40 9.36 -1.52 11.91
CA TYR A 40 10.60 -1.01 11.36
C TYR A 40 10.39 0.36 10.74
N TRP A 41 11.43 1.18 10.75
CA TRP A 41 11.43 2.44 10.04
C TRP A 41 12.76 2.72 9.36
N ILE A 42 12.68 3.46 8.26
CA ILE A 42 13.83 4.05 7.59
C ILE A 42 13.53 5.54 7.39
N GLY A 43 14.44 6.40 7.83
CA GLY A 43 14.27 7.84 7.72
C GLY A 43 14.39 8.30 6.26
N ALA A 44 13.53 9.23 5.85
CA ALA A 44 13.63 9.95 4.58
C ALA A 44 13.84 11.44 4.87
N ARG A 45 14.69 12.11 4.10
CA ARG A 45 15.04 13.51 4.40
C ARG A 45 13.85 14.47 4.25
N SER A 46 13.02 14.22 3.25
CA SER A 46 11.90 15.07 2.87
C SER A 46 10.96 14.28 1.97
N TYR A 47 9.76 14.82 1.77
CA TYR A 47 8.89 14.46 0.66
C TYR A 47 8.81 15.61 -0.32
N PRO A 48 8.96 15.38 -1.64
CA PRO A 48 9.38 14.11 -2.26
C PRO A 48 10.76 13.62 -1.78
N ILE A 49 10.95 12.30 -1.73
CA ILE A 49 12.19 11.64 -1.32
C ILE A 49 13.29 11.96 -2.35
N PRO A 50 14.51 12.35 -1.91
CA PRO A 50 15.63 12.57 -2.82
C PRO A 50 15.89 11.40 -3.75
N SER A 51 16.22 11.68 -5.01
CA SER A 51 16.32 10.69 -6.10
C SER A 51 17.17 9.46 -5.75
N GLY A 52 18.32 9.64 -5.11
CA GLY A 52 19.18 8.54 -4.68
C GLY A 52 18.52 7.64 -3.63
N GLN A 53 17.89 8.23 -2.60
CA GLN A 53 17.16 7.47 -1.57
C GLN A 53 15.96 6.75 -2.19
N ARG A 54 15.22 7.45 -3.05
CA ARG A 54 14.06 6.90 -3.77
C ARG A 54 14.46 5.72 -4.65
N ALA A 55 15.54 5.82 -5.41
CA ALA A 55 16.02 4.73 -6.27
C ALA A 55 16.41 3.48 -5.48
N TRP A 56 17.07 3.67 -4.32
CA TRP A 56 17.38 2.56 -3.41
C TRP A 56 16.11 1.92 -2.86
N LEU A 57 15.17 2.74 -2.38
CA LEU A 57 13.92 2.28 -1.79
C LEU A 57 13.03 1.54 -2.79
N LEU A 58 12.93 2.02 -4.04
CA LEU A 58 12.22 1.33 -5.11
C LEU A 58 12.78 -0.08 -5.31
N LYS A 59 14.11 -0.21 -5.43
CA LYS A 59 14.76 -1.52 -5.57
C LYS A 59 14.50 -2.41 -4.35
N PHE A 60 14.54 -1.84 -3.15
CA PHE A 60 14.26 -2.57 -1.92
C PHE A 60 12.81 -3.08 -1.88
N VAL A 61 11.82 -2.21 -2.12
CA VAL A 61 10.39 -2.55 -2.08
C VAL A 61 10.04 -3.58 -3.15
N THR A 62 10.60 -3.48 -4.35
CA THR A 62 10.44 -4.49 -5.39
C THR A 62 10.97 -5.86 -4.95
N ARG A 63 12.17 -5.90 -4.34
CA ARG A 63 12.73 -7.17 -3.82
C ARG A 63 11.93 -7.73 -2.66
N LEU A 64 11.43 -6.86 -1.77
CA LEU A 64 10.58 -7.26 -0.67
C LEU A 64 9.28 -7.87 -1.20
N ALA A 65 8.63 -7.22 -2.16
CA ALA A 65 7.43 -7.73 -2.81
C ALA A 65 7.66 -9.10 -3.45
N ASP A 66 8.69 -9.24 -4.26
CA ASP A 66 9.07 -10.51 -4.89
C ASP A 66 9.35 -11.61 -3.85
N HIS A 67 10.05 -11.27 -2.76
CA HIS A 67 10.42 -12.24 -1.73
C HIS A 67 9.18 -12.70 -0.96
N LEU A 68 8.32 -11.77 -0.53
CA LEU A 68 7.09 -12.08 0.21
C LEU A 68 6.10 -12.89 -0.66
N GLN A 69 6.01 -12.57 -1.95
CA GLN A 69 5.21 -13.34 -2.88
C GLN A 69 5.74 -14.77 -3.04
N LYS A 70 7.05 -14.95 -3.26
CA LYS A 70 7.64 -16.27 -3.48
C LYS A 70 7.65 -17.16 -2.24
N LYS A 71 7.88 -16.58 -1.05
CA LYS A 71 8.02 -17.35 0.20
C LYS A 71 6.72 -17.56 0.93
N ALA A 72 5.87 -16.53 0.98
CA ALA A 72 4.64 -16.54 1.77
C ALA A 72 3.37 -16.48 0.91
N GLY A 73 3.50 -16.41 -0.43
CA GLY A 73 2.36 -16.30 -1.32
C GLY A 73 1.61 -14.97 -1.21
N LEU A 74 2.21 -13.95 -0.56
CA LEU A 74 1.52 -12.69 -0.34
C LEU A 74 1.42 -11.90 -1.65
N ARG A 75 0.24 -11.38 -1.96
CA ARG A 75 0.04 -10.37 -3.00
C ARG A 75 0.23 -8.98 -2.42
N HIS A 76 0.57 -8.02 -3.27
CA HIS A 76 0.71 -6.61 -2.89
C HIS A 76 -0.42 -5.77 -3.51
N GLU A 77 -1.01 -4.87 -2.72
CA GLU A 77 -1.98 -3.89 -3.20
C GLU A 77 -1.50 -2.48 -2.86
N LEU A 78 -1.56 -1.58 -3.84
CA LEU A 78 -1.07 -0.21 -3.72
C LEU A 78 -2.23 0.77 -3.57
N PHE A 79 -2.11 1.66 -2.58
CA PHE A 79 -3.05 2.70 -2.26
C PHE A 79 -2.39 4.07 -2.29
N VAL A 80 -3.14 5.09 -2.72
CA VAL A 80 -2.65 6.47 -2.86
C VAL A 80 -3.55 7.42 -2.10
N GLN A 81 -2.99 8.22 -1.21
CA GLN A 81 -3.73 9.23 -0.44
C GLN A 81 -3.96 10.50 -1.27
N LEU A 82 -5.22 10.90 -1.44
CA LEU A 82 -5.58 12.03 -2.30
C LEU A 82 -5.00 13.36 -1.80
N LYS A 83 -5.05 13.61 -0.49
CA LYS A 83 -4.57 14.88 0.09
C LYS A 83 -3.06 15.05 0.01
N ALA A 84 -2.32 13.95 -0.09
CA ALA A 84 -0.87 13.96 -0.23
C ALA A 84 -0.41 14.13 -1.70
N LEU A 85 -1.34 14.17 -2.66
CA LEU A 85 -1.02 14.42 -4.06
C LEU A 85 -0.77 15.92 -4.32
N ASP A 86 0.52 16.28 -4.38
CA ASP A 86 0.99 17.55 -4.96
C ASP A 86 0.40 17.76 -6.37
N PRO A 87 0.12 19.02 -6.81
CA PRO A 87 -0.42 19.29 -8.13
C PRO A 87 0.32 18.60 -9.28
N SER A 88 1.65 18.52 -9.24
CA SER A 88 2.45 17.85 -10.28
C SER A 88 2.16 16.35 -10.37
N ILE A 89 1.88 15.70 -9.24
CA ILE A 89 1.57 14.27 -9.17
C ILE A 89 0.11 14.03 -9.59
N ARG A 90 -0.77 14.98 -9.28
CA ARG A 90 -2.19 14.90 -9.67
C ARG A 90 -2.35 14.78 -11.17
N ASP A 91 -1.59 15.55 -11.95
CA ASP A 91 -1.66 15.49 -13.41
C ASP A 91 -1.20 14.12 -13.94
N ILE A 92 -0.12 13.58 -13.37
CA ILE A 92 0.36 12.23 -13.68
C ILE A 92 -0.71 11.20 -13.34
N PHE A 93 -1.28 11.25 -12.13
CA PHE A 93 -2.33 10.36 -11.68
C PHE A 93 -3.56 10.43 -12.58
N VAL A 94 -4.02 11.63 -12.94
CA VAL A 94 -5.18 11.81 -13.83
C VAL A 94 -4.88 11.22 -15.21
N SER A 95 -3.69 11.49 -15.77
CA SER A 95 -3.30 10.95 -17.08
C SER A 95 -3.24 9.41 -17.11
N LYS A 96 -2.92 8.78 -15.98
CA LYS A 96 -2.81 7.32 -15.81
C LYS A 96 -4.04 6.67 -15.19
N SER A 97 -5.01 7.45 -14.72
CA SER A 97 -6.18 6.97 -13.96
C SER A 97 -6.99 5.94 -14.74
N ARG A 98 -7.10 6.12 -16.06
CA ARG A 98 -7.76 5.15 -16.94
C ARG A 98 -7.08 3.78 -16.90
N ASP A 99 -5.75 3.75 -16.89
CA ASP A 99 -4.96 2.52 -16.92
C ASP A 99 -4.89 1.89 -15.53
N TRP A 100 -4.80 2.72 -14.47
CA TRP A 100 -4.69 2.23 -13.10
C TRP A 100 -6.02 1.81 -12.48
N MET A 101 -7.14 2.27 -13.05
CA MET A 101 -8.50 1.97 -12.59
C MET A 101 -8.66 2.21 -11.07
N PRO A 102 -8.44 3.45 -10.60
CA PRO A 102 -8.49 3.76 -9.18
C PRO A 102 -9.91 3.61 -8.64
N MET A 103 -10.06 2.85 -7.56
CA MET A 103 -11.28 2.79 -6.77
C MET A 103 -11.14 3.70 -5.56
N THR A 104 -12.11 4.59 -5.36
CA THR A 104 -12.12 5.49 -4.19
C THR A 104 -12.53 4.74 -2.93
N GLY A 105 -11.75 4.94 -1.87
CA GLY A 105 -12.07 4.55 -0.50
C GLY A 105 -11.70 5.66 0.49
N LEU A 106 -11.72 5.32 1.77
CA LEU A 106 -11.33 6.22 2.86
C LEU A 106 -10.01 5.75 3.47
N SER A 107 -9.08 6.67 3.66
CA SER A 107 -7.95 6.50 4.59
C SER A 107 -8.30 7.21 5.90
N ARG A 108 -7.87 6.70 7.05
CA ARG A 108 -8.02 7.42 8.31
C ARG A 108 -7.01 6.98 9.36
N VAL A 109 -6.66 7.89 10.25
CA VAL A 109 -6.02 7.52 11.51
C VAL A 109 -7.00 6.67 12.33
N PRO A 110 -6.54 5.62 13.04
CA PRO A 110 -7.41 4.80 13.88
C PRO A 110 -8.27 5.65 14.82
N ASN A 111 -9.57 5.36 14.87
CA ASN A 111 -10.56 6.05 15.71
C ASN A 111 -10.77 7.55 15.42
N ALA A 112 -10.11 8.14 14.41
CA ALA A 112 -10.30 9.55 14.07
C ALA A 112 -11.69 9.82 13.48
N ARG A 113 -12.39 10.84 13.97
CA ARG A 113 -13.71 11.22 13.45
C ARG A 113 -13.60 11.74 12.02
N LEU A 114 -14.66 11.55 11.23
CA LEU A 114 -14.75 12.22 9.93
C LEU A 114 -14.75 13.74 10.13
N PRO A 115 -14.15 14.50 9.20
CA PRO A 115 -14.26 15.94 9.18
C PRO A 115 -15.72 16.39 9.23
N LEU A 116 -16.01 17.36 10.09
CA LEU A 116 -17.34 17.95 10.20
C LEU A 116 -17.51 19.00 9.11
N ALA A 117 -18.76 19.19 8.66
CA ALA A 117 -19.10 20.34 7.84
C ALA A 117 -18.73 21.64 8.57
N PRO A 118 -18.40 22.73 7.85
CA PRO A 118 -18.15 24.03 8.46
C PRO A 118 -19.32 24.43 9.37
N SER A 119 -19.02 24.83 10.60
CA SER A 119 -20.03 25.36 11.51
C SER A 119 -20.54 26.73 11.03
N GLU A 120 -21.67 27.20 11.54
CA GLU A 120 -22.15 28.57 11.26
C GLU A 120 -21.09 29.63 11.62
N THR A 121 -20.33 29.40 12.69
CA THR A 121 -19.23 30.26 13.11
C THR A 121 -18.06 30.23 12.12
N ASP A 122 -17.69 29.06 11.60
CA ASP A 122 -16.65 28.96 10.56
C ASP A 122 -17.11 29.67 9.28
N ILE A 123 -18.38 29.50 8.88
CA ILE A 123 -18.94 30.14 7.68
C ILE A 123 -18.90 31.66 7.80
N LYS A 124 -19.31 32.23 8.94
CA LYS A 124 -19.23 33.68 9.18
C LYS A 124 -17.78 34.18 9.15
N ALA A 125 -16.86 33.45 9.78
CA ALA A 125 -15.44 33.82 9.75
C ALA A 125 -14.85 33.80 8.33
N LEU A 126 -15.26 32.84 7.49
CA LEU A 126 -14.87 32.77 6.08
C LEU A 126 -15.47 33.93 5.27
N GLN A 127 -16.75 34.24 5.46
CA GLN A 127 -17.43 35.34 4.77
C GLN A 127 -16.82 36.71 5.09
N GLU A 128 -16.41 36.91 6.33
CA GLU A 128 -15.79 38.16 6.79
C GLU A 128 -14.28 38.23 6.51
N GLY A 129 -13.69 37.22 5.87
CA GLY A 129 -12.26 37.17 5.57
C GLY A 129 -11.36 37.01 6.80
N ARG A 130 -11.93 36.68 7.96
CA ARG A 130 -11.19 36.42 9.22
C ARG A 130 -10.48 35.08 9.21
N GLN A 131 -10.89 34.16 8.32
CA GLN A 131 -10.25 32.87 8.11
C GLN A 131 -10.06 32.61 6.61
N LYS A 132 -8.95 31.98 6.23
CA LYS A 132 -8.76 31.45 4.87
C LYS A 132 -9.47 30.10 4.73
N PHE A 133 -10.17 29.91 3.61
CA PHE A 133 -10.76 28.62 3.29
C PHE A 133 -9.66 27.57 3.04
N ASP A 134 -9.75 26.45 3.75
CA ASP A 134 -8.92 25.28 3.54
C ASP A 134 -9.83 24.06 3.33
N ALA A 135 -9.86 23.55 2.10
CA ALA A 135 -10.67 22.40 1.75
C ALA A 135 -10.24 21.14 2.53
N ASN A 136 -8.96 21.00 2.85
CA ASN A 136 -8.43 19.81 3.53
C ASN A 136 -8.99 19.65 4.95
N ARG A 137 -9.42 20.74 5.59
CA ARG A 137 -10.05 20.72 6.92
C ARG A 137 -11.45 20.10 6.92
N TYR A 138 -12.14 20.15 5.78
CA TYR A 138 -13.54 19.73 5.67
C TYR A 138 -13.73 18.49 4.78
N MET A 139 -12.72 18.10 4.01
CA MET A 139 -12.76 16.92 3.17
C MET A 139 -12.25 15.68 3.94
N PRO A 140 -12.93 14.54 3.86
CA PRO A 140 -12.38 13.26 4.31
C PRO A 140 -11.03 12.94 3.65
N ASP A 141 -10.21 12.13 4.32
CA ASP A 141 -8.93 11.65 3.79
C ASP A 141 -9.17 10.53 2.77
N PHE A 142 -9.65 10.89 1.58
CA PHE A 142 -9.87 9.92 0.52
C PHE A 142 -8.56 9.26 0.08
N CYS A 143 -8.66 7.99 -0.32
CA CYS A 143 -7.57 7.28 -0.97
C CYS A 143 -8.07 6.48 -2.17
N TYR A 144 -7.14 6.10 -3.05
CA TYR A 144 -7.42 5.28 -4.22
C TYR A 144 -6.73 3.92 -4.10
N TRP A 145 -7.46 2.84 -4.30
CA TRP A 145 -6.91 1.51 -4.54
C TRP A 145 -6.72 1.32 -6.05
N LEU A 146 -5.50 1.04 -6.49
CA LEU A 146 -5.20 0.85 -7.92
C LEU A 146 -5.47 -0.60 -8.32
N LEU A 147 -6.54 -0.84 -9.06
CA LEU A 147 -7.04 -2.20 -9.32
C LEU A 147 -6.24 -2.94 -10.38
N ASN A 148 -5.64 -2.23 -11.34
CA ASN A 148 -4.84 -2.88 -12.37
C ASN A 148 -3.53 -3.45 -11.80
N ASN A 149 -3.11 -4.63 -12.27
CA ASN A 149 -1.92 -5.36 -11.83
C ASN A 149 -0.60 -4.78 -12.36
N SER A 150 -0.51 -3.45 -12.53
CA SER A 150 0.71 -2.75 -12.96
C SER A 150 1.53 -2.25 -11.78
N PHE A 151 1.79 -3.12 -10.79
CA PHE A 151 2.41 -2.73 -9.53
C PHE A 151 3.73 -1.99 -9.71
N LEU A 152 4.66 -2.52 -10.52
CA LEU A 152 5.97 -1.88 -10.71
C LEU A 152 5.85 -0.49 -11.37
N PRO A 153 5.15 -0.30 -12.51
CA PRO A 153 4.93 1.04 -13.06
C PRO A 153 4.25 2.00 -12.09
N GLN A 154 3.27 1.53 -11.31
CA GLN A 154 2.57 2.34 -10.30
C GLN A 154 3.54 2.76 -9.19
N LEU A 155 4.30 1.81 -8.65
CA LEU A 155 5.30 2.03 -7.60
C LEU A 155 6.39 3.01 -8.08
N GLU A 156 6.96 2.78 -9.26
CA GLU A 156 7.95 3.67 -9.88
C GLU A 156 7.45 5.09 -10.14
N THR A 157 6.14 5.27 -10.26
CA THR A 157 5.53 6.59 -10.47
C THR A 157 5.21 7.27 -9.16
N LEU A 158 4.65 6.55 -8.18
CA LEU A 158 3.99 7.12 -7.01
C LEU A 158 4.83 7.04 -5.73
N PHE A 159 5.70 6.05 -5.62
CA PHE A 159 6.49 5.84 -4.41
C PHE A 159 7.58 6.90 -4.28
N GLY A 160 7.88 7.30 -3.06
CA GLY A 160 8.77 8.41 -2.72
C GLY A 160 8.08 9.77 -2.67
N LEU A 161 6.76 9.84 -2.78
CA LEU A 161 6.02 11.10 -2.85
C LEU A 161 5.25 11.43 -1.56
N GLY A 162 5.21 10.52 -0.60
CA GLY A 162 4.56 10.75 0.71
C GLY A 162 3.08 10.44 0.72
N ALA A 163 2.60 9.70 -0.28
CA ALA A 163 1.18 9.42 -0.49
C ALA A 163 0.88 7.91 -0.57
N THR A 164 1.90 7.06 -0.61
CA THR A 164 1.74 5.65 -0.93
C THR A 164 1.60 4.79 0.31
N THR A 165 0.67 3.85 0.26
CA THR A 165 0.54 2.75 1.21
C THR A 165 0.50 1.44 0.44
N ILE A 166 1.20 0.41 0.91
CA ILE A 166 1.25 -0.92 0.29
C ILE A 166 0.86 -1.95 1.33
N PHE A 167 -0.14 -2.76 1.02
CA PHE A 167 -0.50 -3.92 1.83
C PHE A 167 0.02 -5.17 1.16
N PHE A 168 0.69 -6.02 1.92
CA PHE A 168 0.97 -7.40 1.54
C PHE A 168 -0.04 -8.28 2.25
N MET A 169 -0.91 -8.91 1.47
CA MET A 169 -2.06 -9.66 1.95
C MET A 169 -2.03 -11.07 1.40
N LYS A 170 -2.73 -11.99 2.06
CA LYS A 170 -2.96 -13.32 1.50
C LYS A 170 -3.68 -13.23 0.16
N PRO A 171 -3.47 -14.22 -0.74
CA PRO A 171 -4.31 -14.38 -1.92
C PRO A 171 -5.77 -14.47 -1.49
N ALA A 172 -6.66 -13.90 -2.28
CA ALA A 172 -8.09 -14.09 -2.09
C ALA A 172 -8.57 -15.09 -3.13
N ASP A 173 -9.08 -16.25 -2.69
CA ASP A 173 -9.54 -17.36 -3.53
C ASP A 173 -10.50 -16.94 -4.67
N LYS A 174 -11.19 -15.81 -4.50
CA LYS A 174 -12.18 -15.27 -5.44
C LYS A 174 -11.75 -14.00 -6.16
N ALA A 175 -10.59 -13.42 -5.82
CA ALA A 175 -10.13 -12.15 -6.39
C ALA A 175 -9.14 -12.34 -7.54
N GLU A 176 -8.62 -13.56 -7.72
CA GLU A 176 -7.85 -13.91 -8.91
C GLU A 176 -8.82 -14.18 -10.06
N GLY A 177 -8.82 -13.30 -11.06
CA GLY A 177 -9.53 -13.56 -12.30
C GLY A 177 -9.01 -14.84 -12.95
N PRO A 178 -9.84 -15.55 -13.73
CA PRO A 178 -9.34 -16.67 -14.51
C PRO A 178 -8.19 -16.17 -15.39
N SER A 179 -7.08 -16.91 -15.44
CA SER A 179 -6.04 -16.68 -16.44
C SER A 179 -6.67 -16.89 -17.80
N VAL A 180 -7.12 -15.80 -18.43
CA VAL A 180 -7.70 -15.86 -19.77
C VAL A 180 -6.53 -16.05 -20.72
N VAL A 181 -6.22 -17.31 -21.02
CA VAL A 181 -5.34 -17.64 -22.14
C VAL A 181 -6.14 -17.36 -23.39
N PHE A 182 -6.05 -16.12 -23.87
CA PHE A 182 -6.57 -15.80 -25.19
C PHE A 182 -5.83 -16.69 -26.21
N PRO A 183 -6.55 -17.38 -27.11
CA PRO A 183 -5.92 -18.08 -28.22
C PRO A 183 -4.95 -17.13 -28.91
N LYS A 184 -3.77 -17.62 -29.33
CA LYS A 184 -2.76 -16.77 -29.98
C LYS A 184 -3.38 -16.01 -31.15
N GLU A 185 -4.27 -16.66 -31.89
CA GLU A 185 -5.02 -16.13 -33.02
C GLU A 185 -5.93 -14.94 -32.65
N LEU A 186 -6.39 -14.87 -31.40
CA LEU A 186 -7.23 -13.81 -30.86
C LEU A 186 -6.39 -12.63 -30.33
N LEU A 187 -5.16 -12.89 -29.85
CA LEU A 187 -4.16 -11.84 -29.55
C LEU A 187 -3.50 -11.29 -30.83
N GLU A 188 -3.43 -12.10 -31.88
CA GLU A 188 -3.03 -11.72 -33.24
C GLU A 188 -4.15 -10.95 -33.97
N ASN A 189 -5.38 -10.98 -33.43
CA ASN A 189 -6.49 -10.22 -33.97
C ASN A 189 -6.30 -8.73 -33.70
N PRO A 190 -6.34 -7.87 -34.75
CA PRO A 190 -6.14 -6.43 -34.63
C PRO A 190 -7.03 -5.74 -33.59
N LEU A 191 -8.20 -6.29 -33.27
CA LEU A 191 -9.15 -5.72 -32.32
C LEU A 191 -8.75 -5.89 -30.84
N PHE A 192 -7.85 -6.82 -30.51
CA PHE A 192 -7.51 -7.18 -29.12
C PHE A 192 -6.02 -7.00 -28.78
N ALA A 193 -5.18 -6.71 -29.77
CA ALA A 193 -3.79 -6.29 -29.59
C ALA A 193 -3.72 -4.85 -29.04
N GLY A 194 -4.15 -4.67 -27.80
CA GLY A 194 -3.98 -3.41 -27.07
C GLY A 194 -2.50 -3.09 -26.91
N SER A 195 -2.06 -2.02 -27.58
CA SER A 195 -1.00 -1.07 -27.17
C SER A 195 0.34 -1.58 -26.62
N ASP A 196 0.77 -2.81 -26.92
CA ASP A 196 2.19 -3.17 -26.76
C ASP A 196 3.01 -2.56 -27.91
N ALA A 197 3.91 -1.63 -27.56
CA ALA A 197 4.84 -1.00 -28.50
C ALA A 197 5.83 -1.99 -29.12
N ASN A 198 5.93 -3.21 -28.60
CA ASN A 198 6.79 -4.28 -29.09
C ASN A 198 6.04 -5.39 -29.85
N SER A 199 4.75 -5.23 -30.13
CA SER A 199 3.99 -6.20 -30.94
C SER A 199 4.48 -6.24 -32.39
N VAL A 200 4.84 -7.44 -32.86
CA VAL A 200 5.48 -7.71 -34.17
C VAL A 200 4.49 -7.63 -35.35
N ILE A 201 3.21 -7.37 -35.11
CA ILE A 201 2.16 -7.45 -36.14
C ILE A 201 1.72 -6.04 -36.59
N PRO A 202 1.81 -5.71 -37.89
CA PRO A 202 1.40 -4.42 -38.41
C PRO A 202 -0.13 -4.30 -38.43
N LEU A 203 -0.71 -3.65 -37.42
CA LEU A 203 -2.14 -3.31 -37.40
C LEU A 203 -2.54 -2.43 -38.59
N PRO A 204 -3.70 -2.64 -39.24
CA PRO A 204 -4.24 -1.71 -40.24
C PRO A 204 -4.37 -0.28 -39.65
N SER A 205 -4.12 0.76 -40.45
CA SER A 205 -4.11 2.16 -39.99
C SER A 205 -5.40 2.56 -39.28
N PHE A 206 -6.57 2.14 -39.77
CA PHE A 206 -7.86 2.46 -39.15
C PHE A 206 -8.08 1.82 -37.76
N VAL A 207 -7.43 0.69 -37.45
CA VAL A 207 -7.47 0.04 -36.13
C VAL A 207 -6.44 0.67 -35.20
N ARG A 208 -5.25 0.96 -35.74
CA ARG A 208 -4.22 1.72 -35.04
C ARG A 208 -4.79 3.08 -34.65
N GLU A 209 -5.46 3.80 -35.55
CA GLU A 209 -5.93 5.17 -35.30
C GLU A 209 -7.26 5.22 -34.55
N ASN A 210 -7.95 4.09 -34.36
CA ASN A 210 -9.21 4.06 -33.61
C ASN A 210 -8.95 4.26 -32.10
N PRO A 211 -9.34 5.41 -31.52
CA PRO A 211 -9.06 5.71 -30.14
C PRO A 211 -9.75 4.72 -29.18
N LEU A 212 -10.89 4.14 -29.56
CA LEU A 212 -11.68 3.27 -28.69
C LEU A 212 -11.03 1.89 -28.48
N LEU A 213 -10.31 1.37 -29.49
CA LEU A 213 -9.74 0.03 -29.48
C LEU A 213 -8.36 -0.01 -28.82
N ARG A 214 -7.55 1.04 -28.95
CA ARG A 214 -6.27 1.18 -28.21
C ARG A 214 -6.42 1.17 -26.69
N GLN A 215 -7.65 1.39 -26.20
CA GLN A 215 -7.91 1.68 -24.79
C GLN A 215 -8.61 0.54 -24.05
N LEU A 216 -8.74 -0.64 -24.67
CA LEU A 216 -9.34 -1.82 -24.04
C LEU A 216 -8.23 -2.71 -23.47
N ASN A 217 -7.69 -2.35 -22.31
CA ASN A 217 -6.97 -3.29 -21.46
C ASN A 217 -8.00 -4.28 -20.86
N VAL A 218 -8.44 -5.25 -21.67
CA VAL A 218 -9.51 -6.21 -21.31
C VAL A 218 -9.10 -7.02 -20.08
N GLU A 219 -7.86 -7.49 -20.04
CA GLU A 219 -7.33 -8.25 -18.91
C GLU A 219 -7.33 -7.42 -17.61
N GLY A 220 -6.85 -6.18 -17.67
CA GLY A 220 -6.89 -5.25 -16.55
C GLY A 220 -8.31 -4.99 -16.05
N LYS A 221 -9.29 -4.89 -16.96
CA LYS A 221 -10.71 -4.74 -16.59
C LYS A 221 -11.31 -5.99 -15.98
N ILE A 222 -10.97 -7.17 -16.49
CA ILE A 222 -11.40 -8.45 -15.91
C ILE A 222 -10.83 -8.56 -14.49
N ASN A 223 -9.52 -8.39 -14.32
CA ASN A 223 -8.87 -8.44 -13.01
C ASN A 223 -9.47 -7.43 -12.03
N ALA A 224 -9.70 -6.20 -12.48
CA ALA A 224 -10.37 -5.19 -11.66
C ALA A 224 -11.79 -5.59 -11.25
N ALA A 225 -12.57 -6.22 -12.15
CA ALA A 225 -13.91 -6.71 -11.84
C ALA A 225 -13.88 -7.85 -10.80
N PHE A 226 -12.88 -8.74 -10.84
CA PHE A 226 -12.69 -9.77 -9.81
C PHE A 226 -12.25 -9.18 -8.46
N LYS A 227 -11.42 -8.12 -8.46
CA LYS A 227 -11.08 -7.38 -7.22
C LYS A 227 -12.29 -6.72 -6.55
N LEU A 228 -13.41 -6.48 -7.28
CA LEU A 228 -14.66 -6.02 -6.66
C LEU A 228 -15.31 -7.08 -5.75
N GLN A 229 -14.95 -8.34 -5.90
CA GLN A 229 -15.45 -9.46 -5.09
C GLN A 229 -14.51 -9.80 -3.94
N ASP A 230 -13.44 -9.02 -3.77
CA ASP A 230 -12.40 -9.27 -2.80
C ASP A 230 -12.93 -9.11 -1.36
N PRO A 231 -12.75 -10.12 -0.47
CA PRO A 231 -13.12 -10.01 0.94
C PRO A 231 -12.50 -8.81 1.65
N PHE A 232 -11.37 -8.28 1.14
CA PHE A 232 -10.75 -7.04 1.59
C PHE A 232 -11.74 -5.88 1.74
N LEU A 233 -12.65 -5.69 0.79
CA LEU A 233 -13.58 -4.56 0.79
C LEU A 233 -14.45 -4.56 2.06
N ALA A 234 -15.12 -5.67 2.33
CA ALA A 234 -15.98 -5.82 3.51
C ALA A 234 -15.16 -5.84 4.82
N LYS A 235 -14.02 -6.54 4.82
CA LYS A 235 -13.18 -6.71 6.01
C LYS A 235 -12.53 -5.39 6.44
N SER A 236 -12.06 -4.60 5.49
CA SER A 236 -11.45 -3.29 5.74
C SER A 236 -12.44 -2.33 6.40
N LYS A 237 -13.70 -2.29 5.92
CA LYS A 237 -14.79 -1.53 6.55
C LYS A 237 -15.11 -2.02 7.96
N THR A 238 -15.12 -3.32 8.18
CA THR A 238 -15.39 -3.89 9.52
C THR A 238 -14.31 -3.50 10.52
N ILE A 239 -13.04 -3.56 10.14
CA ILE A 239 -11.90 -3.30 11.04
C ILE A 239 -11.69 -1.80 11.25
N PHE A 240 -11.72 -1.00 10.18
CA PHE A 240 -11.34 0.42 10.21
C PHE A 240 -12.53 1.38 10.09
N GLY A 241 -13.74 0.87 9.88
CA GLY A 241 -14.98 1.64 9.85
C GLY A 241 -15.60 1.87 11.23
N ALA A 242 -15.05 1.27 12.28
CA ALA A 242 -15.54 1.44 13.64
C ALA A 242 -15.76 2.91 14.00
N GLY A 243 -16.95 3.22 14.52
CA GLY A 243 -17.39 4.57 14.89
C GLY A 243 -17.88 5.43 13.71
N LEU A 244 -17.98 4.89 12.51
CA LEU A 244 -18.53 5.58 11.33
C LEU A 244 -19.86 4.98 10.86
N GLU A 245 -20.38 3.95 11.50
CA GLU A 245 -21.56 3.19 11.08
C GLU A 245 -22.79 4.08 10.91
N ASP A 246 -22.95 5.07 11.78
CA ASP A 246 -24.05 6.04 11.75
C ASP A 246 -23.83 7.20 10.77
N SER A 247 -22.64 7.29 10.17
CA SER A 247 -22.34 8.34 9.19
C SER A 247 -23.07 8.08 7.87
N PRO A 248 -23.81 9.05 7.32
CA PRO A 248 -24.44 8.92 6.01
C PRO A 248 -23.46 8.63 4.87
N ALA A 249 -22.18 8.97 5.03
CA ALA A 249 -21.13 8.71 4.05
C ALA A 249 -20.61 7.27 4.08
N TYR A 250 -20.80 6.53 5.19
CA TYR A 250 -20.20 5.21 5.40
C TYR A 250 -20.61 4.15 4.36
N PRO A 251 -21.87 4.08 3.91
CA PRO A 251 -22.24 3.19 2.80
C PRO A 251 -21.53 3.53 1.49
N GLY A 252 -21.17 4.80 1.27
CA GLY A 252 -20.54 5.28 0.04
C GLY A 252 -19.05 4.92 -0.10
N PHE A 253 -18.38 4.55 0.99
CA PHE A 253 -16.99 4.08 0.91
C PHE A 253 -16.94 2.60 0.50
N ALA A 254 -16.21 2.31 -0.58
CA ALA A 254 -15.99 0.93 -1.02
C ALA A 254 -15.12 0.13 -0.04
N PHE A 255 -14.10 0.80 0.54
CA PHE A 255 -13.18 0.24 1.53
C PHE A 255 -12.68 1.34 2.48
N ILE A 256 -12.09 0.94 3.61
CA ILE A 256 -11.46 1.86 4.58
C ILE A 256 -10.11 1.29 4.99
N ILE A 257 -9.03 2.04 4.76
CA ILE A 257 -7.67 1.68 5.18
C ILE A 257 -7.15 2.60 6.28
N PRO A 258 -6.23 2.13 7.13
CA PRO A 258 -5.61 2.99 8.11
C PRO A 258 -4.42 3.79 7.54
N SER A 259 -4.26 5.00 8.05
CA SER A 259 -3.02 5.78 7.96
C SER A 259 -2.29 5.64 9.29
N LEU A 260 -1.54 4.55 9.45
CA LEU A 260 -0.88 4.20 10.71
C LEU A 260 0.45 4.93 10.83
N GLU A 261 0.66 5.58 11.96
CA GLU A 261 1.93 6.12 12.38
C GLU A 261 2.64 5.17 13.36
N SER A 262 3.94 5.36 13.57
CA SER A 262 4.71 4.62 14.56
C SER A 262 4.02 4.62 15.94
N LYS A 263 3.53 5.78 16.39
CA LYS A 263 2.84 5.96 17.68
C LYS A 263 1.61 5.06 17.82
N ASP A 264 0.89 4.78 16.74
CA ASP A 264 -0.35 3.98 16.80
C ASP A 264 -0.02 2.54 17.21
N PHE A 265 1.10 2.00 16.71
CA PHE A 265 1.59 0.68 17.07
C PHE A 265 2.09 0.57 18.51
N PHE A 266 2.29 1.67 19.24
CA PHE A 266 2.63 1.66 20.67
C PHE A 266 1.42 2.00 21.55
N GLN A 267 0.53 2.88 21.09
CA GLN A 267 -0.55 3.44 21.91
C GLN A 267 -1.85 2.64 21.83
N GLN A 268 -2.14 1.99 20.70
CA GLN A 268 -3.40 1.26 20.55
C GLN A 268 -3.41 -0.03 21.38
N PRO A 269 -4.58 -0.56 21.79
CA PRO A 269 -4.67 -1.86 22.45
C PRO A 269 -4.12 -2.99 21.58
N GLU A 270 -3.49 -4.00 22.18
CA GLU A 270 -2.93 -5.15 21.44
C GLU A 270 -4.00 -5.88 20.63
N ALA A 271 -5.22 -6.02 21.17
CA ALA A 271 -6.33 -6.62 20.47
C ALA A 271 -6.68 -5.89 19.16
N ASP A 272 -6.56 -4.56 19.14
CA ASP A 272 -6.86 -3.77 17.95
C ASP A 272 -5.73 -3.84 16.93
N VAL A 273 -4.47 -3.80 17.38
CA VAL A 273 -3.31 -4.04 16.50
C VAL A 273 -3.38 -5.41 15.85
N ASN A 274 -3.75 -6.45 16.60
CA ASN A 274 -3.92 -7.80 16.07
C ASN A 274 -5.02 -7.88 15.01
N LYS A 275 -6.14 -7.16 15.21
CA LYS A 275 -7.20 -7.07 14.19
C LYS A 275 -6.72 -6.42 12.90
N TRP A 276 -5.84 -5.41 12.97
CA TRP A 276 -5.29 -4.80 11.74
C TRP A 276 -4.56 -5.82 10.89
N PHE A 277 -3.78 -6.70 11.52
CA PHE A 277 -3.05 -7.78 10.85
C PHE A 277 -3.93 -8.94 10.38
N GLU A 278 -5.24 -8.88 10.60
CA GLU A 278 -6.19 -9.74 9.90
C GLU A 278 -6.45 -9.26 8.47
N LEU A 279 -6.22 -7.97 8.17
CA LEU A 279 -6.39 -7.42 6.84
C LEU A 279 -5.12 -7.59 5.98
N PHE A 280 -3.95 -7.36 6.57
CA PHE A 280 -2.66 -7.47 5.91
C PHE A 280 -1.64 -8.19 6.80
N ASP A 281 -0.70 -8.91 6.20
CA ASP A 281 0.40 -9.54 6.93
C ASP A 281 1.61 -8.61 7.04
N VAL A 282 1.84 -7.76 6.02
CA VAL A 282 2.84 -6.68 6.04
C VAL A 282 2.20 -5.38 5.52
N TYR A 283 2.49 -4.29 6.21
CA TYR A 283 2.06 -2.92 5.94
C TYR A 283 3.29 -2.06 5.68
N LEU A 284 3.29 -1.33 4.57
CA LEU A 284 4.32 -0.35 4.25
C LEU A 284 3.66 0.98 3.96
N HIS A 285 4.09 2.05 4.61
CA HIS A 285 3.51 3.37 4.45
C HIS A 285 4.56 4.46 4.40
N GLU A 286 4.43 5.36 3.44
CA GLU A 286 5.17 6.61 3.41
C GLU A 286 4.60 7.57 4.45
N ASN A 287 5.27 7.67 5.60
CA ASN A 287 4.78 8.43 6.71
C ASN A 287 5.49 9.79 6.81
N THR A 288 4.78 10.84 6.42
CA THR A 288 5.25 12.22 6.51
C THR A 288 5.44 12.68 7.97
N ALA A 289 4.62 12.20 8.91
CA ALA A 289 4.72 12.54 10.33
C ALA A 289 5.96 11.91 10.99
N ASP A 290 6.28 10.66 10.63
CA ASP A 290 7.48 9.94 11.09
C ASP A 290 8.75 10.29 10.28
N GLN A 291 8.65 11.20 9.29
CA GLN A 291 9.75 11.60 8.40
C GLN A 291 10.44 10.40 7.74
N GLY A 292 9.67 9.46 7.20
CA GLY A 292 10.26 8.24 6.63
C GLY A 292 9.26 7.21 6.16
N ILE A 293 9.75 6.00 5.93
CA ILE A 293 8.90 4.87 5.56
C ILE A 293 8.77 3.96 6.77
N LEU A 294 7.51 3.68 7.11
CA LEU A 294 7.13 2.75 8.16
C LEU A 294 6.84 1.39 7.53
N LEU A 295 7.39 0.34 8.11
CA LEU A 295 7.11 -1.04 7.75
C LEU A 295 6.65 -1.78 9.01
N ALA A 296 5.45 -2.35 8.97
CA ALA A 296 4.93 -3.16 10.07
C ALA A 296 4.56 -4.55 9.54
N ALA A 297 4.92 -5.60 10.27
CA ALA A 297 4.63 -6.98 9.92
C ALA A 297 4.01 -7.70 11.10
N ARG A 298 3.07 -8.61 10.81
CA ARG A 298 2.41 -9.44 11.82
C ARG A 298 3.42 -10.29 12.58
N GLU A 299 4.38 -10.84 11.84
CA GLU A 299 5.46 -11.69 12.36
C GLU A 299 6.82 -11.02 12.13
N GLU A 300 7.83 -11.49 12.85
CA GLU A 300 9.19 -11.01 12.69
C GLU A 300 9.74 -11.38 11.30
N ILE A 301 10.24 -10.38 10.58
CA ILE A 301 10.79 -10.54 9.22
C ILE A 301 12.25 -10.08 9.14
N ASP A 302 12.95 -10.05 10.28
CA ASP A 302 14.33 -9.54 10.39
C ASP A 302 15.26 -10.23 9.40
N SER A 303 15.21 -11.57 9.33
CA SER A 303 16.02 -12.35 8.39
C SER A 303 15.75 -11.98 6.93
N THR A 304 14.49 -11.73 6.58
CA THR A 304 14.09 -11.34 5.22
C THR A 304 14.65 -9.96 4.86
N LEU A 305 14.53 -8.99 5.77
CA LEU A 305 15.05 -7.64 5.54
C LEU A 305 16.58 -7.64 5.46
N ILE A 306 17.24 -8.39 6.37
CA ILE A 306 18.69 -8.56 6.37
C ILE A 306 19.17 -9.19 5.06
N GLU A 307 18.53 -10.26 4.59
CA GLU A 307 18.89 -10.92 3.32
C GLU A 307 18.81 -9.95 2.14
N ILE A 308 17.71 -9.18 2.03
CA ILE A 308 17.52 -8.21 0.95
C ILE A 308 18.58 -7.11 1.03
N VAL A 309 18.79 -6.53 2.22
CA VAL A 309 19.75 -5.45 2.45
C VAL A 309 21.18 -5.90 2.18
N GLN A 310 21.56 -7.09 2.64
CA GLN A 310 22.89 -7.68 2.41
C GLN A 310 23.14 -7.85 0.91
N LYS A 311 22.19 -8.42 0.18
CA LYS A 311 22.28 -8.58 -1.28
C LYS A 311 22.40 -7.24 -1.99
N MET A 312 21.67 -6.22 -1.55
CA MET A 312 21.81 -4.86 -2.10
C MET A 312 23.20 -4.28 -1.83
N LYS A 313 23.76 -4.48 -0.64
CA LYS A 313 25.14 -4.04 -0.29
C LYS A 313 26.19 -4.73 -1.16
N GLU A 314 26.05 -6.04 -1.40
CA GLU A 314 26.94 -6.83 -2.27
C GLU A 314 26.93 -6.33 -3.73
N GLU A 315 25.79 -5.82 -4.20
CA GLU A 315 25.65 -5.18 -5.51
C GLU A 315 26.12 -3.72 -5.54
N GLY A 316 26.72 -3.22 -4.46
CA GLY A 316 27.19 -1.84 -4.34
C GLY A 316 26.08 -0.81 -4.11
N LEU A 317 24.85 -1.25 -3.82
CA LEU A 317 23.71 -0.37 -3.54
C LEU A 317 23.69 0.02 -2.07
N GLN A 318 24.32 1.15 -1.76
CA GLN A 318 24.26 1.74 -0.42
C GLN A 318 23.08 2.70 -0.32
N TYR A 319 22.40 2.68 0.83
CA TYR A 319 21.40 3.69 1.12
C TYR A 319 22.11 5.04 1.28
N PRO A 320 21.74 6.08 0.50
CA PRO A 320 22.41 7.37 0.62
C PRO A 320 22.18 7.96 2.01
N ASN A 321 23.24 7.96 2.82
CA ASN A 321 23.25 8.59 4.12
C ASN A 321 22.89 10.06 3.99
N GLY A 322 22.09 10.54 4.95
CA GLY A 322 21.84 11.95 5.27
C GLY A 322 23.13 12.76 5.31
#